data_AF-W0EBB7-F1
#
_entry.id   AF-W0EBB7-F1
#
_cell.length_a   1.000
_cell.length_b   1.000
_cell.length_c   1.000
_cell.angle_alpha   90.00
_cell.angle_beta   90.00
_cell.angle_gamma   90.00
#
_symmetry.space_group_name_H-M   'P 1'
#
loop_
_entity.id
_entity.type
_entity.pdbx_description
1 polymer ?
#
loop_
_entity_poly.entity_id
_entity_poly.type
_entity_poly.pdbx_seq_one_letter_code
_entity_poly.pdbx_strand_id
1 'polypeptide(L)' 'MFNWSLMRKTVKELRKNQYLTAKDLADKLHLDTSEVLKLDDLRLKDVDEPLRSQFLPILRGDYMDKIPWL' A
#
# COMPACT_ATOMS: atom_id res chain seq x y z
N MET A 1 7.96 -2.67 -15.12
CA MET A 1 8.76 -3.70 -14.44
C MET A 1 7.98 -4.23 -13.25
N PHE A 2 7.73 -5.54 -13.18
CA PHE A 2 7.08 -6.15 -12.02
C PHE A 2 8.02 -6.04 -10.82
N ASN A 3 7.62 -5.25 -9.82
CA ASN A 3 8.43 -4.94 -8.65
C ASN A 3 8.43 -6.14 -7.69
N TRP A 4 9.17 -7.21 -8.03
CA TRP A 4 9.32 -8.43 -7.23
C TRP A 4 9.81 -8.15 -5.80
N SER A 5 10.58 -7.06 -5.63
CA SER A 5 11.03 -6.56 -4.32
C SER A 5 9.87 -6.07 -3.43
N LEU A 6 8.84 -5.42 -4.01
CA LEU A 6 7.67 -4.96 -3.25
C LEU A 6 6.82 -6.13 -2.74
N MET A 7 6.69 -7.20 -3.54
CA MET A 7 5.91 -8.39 -3.18
C MET A 7 6.44 -9.12 -1.95
N ARG A 8 7.73 -8.96 -1.62
CA ARG A 8 8.36 -9.59 -0.45
C ARG A 8 8.21 -8.78 0.83
N LYS A 9 7.87 -7.50 0.73
CA LYS A 9 7.70 -6.59 1.87
C LYS A 9 6.28 -6.68 2.44
N THR A 10 6.18 -6.33 3.71
CA THR A 10 4.89 -6.19 4.41
C THR A 10 4.16 -4.93 3.98
N VAL A 11 2.84 -4.95 4.09
CA VAL A 11 2.00 -3.76 3.84
C VAL A 11 2.46 -2.60 4.74
N LYS A 12 2.83 -2.89 6.00
CA LYS A 12 3.34 -1.91 6.96
C LYS A 12 4.65 -1.24 6.52
N GLU A 13 5.62 -2.03 6.04
CA GLU A 13 6.88 -1.49 5.52
C GLU A 13 6.65 -0.59 4.31
N LEU A 14 5.81 -1.04 3.38
CA LEU A 14 5.49 -0.31 2.16
C LEU A 14 4.77 1.00 2.47
N ARG A 15 3.79 0.96 3.37
CA ARG A 15 3.04 2.12 3.84
C ARG A 15 3.96 3.15 4.48
N LYS A 16 4.86 2.72 5.37
CA LYS A 16 5.84 3.60 6.03
C LYS A 16 6.84 4.22 5.05
N ASN A 17 7.25 3.49 4.01
CA ASN A 17 8.12 4.05 2.95
C ASN A 17 7.44 5.18 2.17
N GLN A 18 6.11 5.20 2.13
CA GLN A 18 5.30 6.24 1.52
C GLN A 18 4.87 7.35 2.50
N TYR A 19 5.39 7.35 3.74
CA TYR A 19 5.00 8.27 4.81
C TYR A 19 3.50 8.26 5.16
N LEU A 20 2.82 7.14 4.90
CA LEU A 20 1.38 6.99 5.17
C LEU A 20 1.15 6.40 6.56
N THR A 21 0.10 6.85 7.26
CA THR A 21 -0.45 6.17 8.43
C THR A 21 -1.42 5.06 8.00
N ALA A 22 -1.78 4.16 8.92
CA ALA A 22 -2.79 3.13 8.65
C ALA A 22 -4.15 3.75 8.29
N LYS A 23 -4.45 4.91 8.90
CA LYS A 23 -5.65 5.69 8.59
C LYS A 23 -5.59 6.28 7.19
N ASP A 24 -4.47 6.88 6.78
CA ASP A 24 -4.34 7.47 5.44
C ASP A 24 -4.47 6.41 4.34
N LEU A 25 -3.91 5.21 4.57
CA LEU A 25 -4.06 4.09 3.64
C LEU A 25 -5.50 3.59 3.59
N ALA A 26 -6.18 3.52 4.74
CA ALA A 26 -7.58 3.15 4.83
C ALA A 26 -8.49 4.16 4.10
N ASP A 27 -8.28 5.46 4.31
CA ASP A 27 -9.03 6.53 3.65
C ASP A 27 -8.84 6.50 2.12
N LYS A 28 -7.62 6.24 1.63
CA LYS A 28 -7.36 6.11 0.19
C LYS A 28 -8.01 4.88 -0.45
N LEU A 29 -8.23 3.83 0.33
CA LEU A 29 -8.80 2.57 -0.11
C LEU A 29 -10.29 2.43 0.23
N HIS A 30 -10.87 3.41 0.93
CA HIS A 30 -12.22 3.35 1.47
C HIS A 30 -12.46 2.09 2.34
N LEU A 31 -11.46 1.71 3.13
CA LEU A 31 -11.50 0.58 4.06
C LEU A 31 -11.53 1.06 5.50
N ASP A 32 -11.85 0.15 6.42
CA ASP A 32 -11.69 0.43 7.83
C ASP A 32 -10.21 0.39 8.24
N THR A 33 -9.82 1.31 9.14
CA THR A 33 -8.44 1.33 9.68
C THR A 33 -8.09 0.00 10.37
N SER A 34 -9.07 -0.64 11.02
CA SER A 34 -8.92 -1.95 11.65
C SER A 34 -8.59 -3.07 10.66
N GLU A 35 -9.12 -3.00 9.43
CA GLU A 35 -8.79 -3.97 8.38
C GLU A 35 -7.38 -3.76 7.86
N VAL A 36 -6.98 -2.50 7.62
CA VAL A 36 -5.60 -2.18 7.23
C VAL A 36 -4.60 -2.63 8.30
N LEU A 37 -4.92 -2.46 9.58
CA LEU A 37 -4.06 -2.94 10.68
C LEU A 37 -3.90 -4.47 10.71
N LYS A 38 -4.93 -5.23 10.33
CA LYS A 38 -4.83 -6.70 10.19
C LYS A 38 -3.93 -7.10 9.02
N LEU A 39 -3.95 -6.30 7.94
CA LEU A 39 -3.17 -6.53 6.73
C LEU A 39 -1.72 -6.03 6.86
N ASP A 40 -1.43 -5.13 7.80
CA ASP A 40 -0.12 -4.49 7.99
C ASP A 40 1.00 -5.53 8.18
N ASP A 41 0.73 -6.64 8.86
CA ASP A 41 1.70 -7.73 9.10
C ASP A 41 1.78 -8.76 7.96
N LEU A 42 0.87 -8.71 6.98
CA LEU A 42 0.91 -9.55 5.79
C LEU A 42 1.88 -8.99 4.76
N ARG A 43 2.48 -9.90 3.97
CA ARG A 43 3.27 -9.49 2.80
C ARG A 43 2.31 -9.18 1.66
N LEU A 44 2.71 -8.24 0.78
CA LEU A 44 1.87 -7.84 -0.35
C LEU A 44 1.50 -9.02 -1.27
N LYS A 45 2.36 -10.04 -1.38
CA LYS A 45 2.08 -11.26 -2.14
C LYS A 45 0.99 -12.16 -1.52
N ASP A 46 0.81 -12.07 -0.20
CA ASP A 46 -0.09 -12.90 0.61
C ASP A 46 -1.45 -12.21 0.81
N VAL A 47 -1.62 -10.98 0.28
CA VAL A 47 -2.91 -10.29 0.20
C VAL A 47 -3.66 -10.79 -1.04
N ASP A 48 -4.92 -11.19 -0.85
CA ASP A 48 -5.77 -11.69 -1.93
C ASP A 48 -6.19 -10.60 -2.92
N GLU A 49 -6.49 -11.01 -4.15
CA GLU A 49 -7.18 -10.16 -5.13
C GLU A 49 -8.68 -10.07 -4.78
N PRO A 50 -9.35 -8.91 -4.99
CA PRO A 50 -8.91 -7.73 -5.74
C PRO A 50 -8.17 -6.69 -4.88
N LEU A 51 -8.03 -6.95 -3.58
CA LEU A 51 -7.51 -5.98 -2.62
C LEU A 51 -6.06 -5.60 -2.93
N ARG A 52 -5.23 -6.59 -3.23
CA ARG A 52 -3.82 -6.39 -3.62
C ARG A 52 -3.65 -5.41 -4.79
N SER A 53 -4.50 -5.50 -5.81
CA SER A 53 -4.46 -4.59 -6.97
C SER A 53 -4.76 -3.15 -6.60
N GLN A 54 -5.58 -2.89 -5.57
CA GLN A 54 -5.86 -1.53 -5.08
C GLN A 54 -4.71 -0.98 -4.23
N PHE A 55 -4.05 -1.83 -3.44
CA PHE A 55 -2.88 -1.44 -2.63
C PHE A 55 -1.66 -1.11 -3.50
N LEU A 56 -1.45 -1.86 -4.59
CA LEU A 56 -0.27 -1.75 -5.46
C LEU A 56 0.06 -0.33 -5.93
N PRO A 57 -0.85 0.46 -6.52
CA PRO A 57 -0.54 1.82 -6.98
C PRO A 57 -0.19 2.77 -5.83
N ILE A 58 -0.85 2.63 -4.67
CA ILE A 58 -0.59 3.48 -3.50
C ILE A 58 0.77 3.14 -2.89
N LEU A 59 1.03 1.85 -2.66
CA LEU A 59 2.26 1.39 -2.00
C LEU A 59 3.50 1.51 -2.88
N ARG A 60 3.33 1.48 -4.22
CA ARG A 60 4.41 1.72 -5.19
C ARG A 60 4.78 3.19 -5.26
N GLY A 61 3.88 4.09 -4.89
CA GLY A 61 4.07 5.54 -4.99
C GLY A 61 3.59 6.15 -6.30
N ASP A 62 2.80 5.41 -7.10
CA ASP A 62 2.30 5.87 -8.42
C ASP A 62 1.48 7.18 -8.32
N TYR A 63 0.98 7.51 -7.12
CA TYR A 63 0.27 8.76 -6.85
C TYR A 63 1.20 9.97 -6.61
N MET A 64 2.47 9.74 -6.25
CA MET A 64 3.46 10.81 -6.05
C MET A 64 4.10 11.26 -7.37
N ASP A 65 4.19 10.37 -8.37
CA ASP A 65 4.72 10.69 -9.70
C ASP A 65 3.88 11.73 -10.47
N LYS A 66 2.64 11.96 -10.02
CA LYS A 66 1.72 12.96 -10.62
C LYS A 66 1.84 14.34 -10.00
N ILE A 67 2.67 14.54 -8.98
CA ILE A 67 2.93 15.88 -8.43
C ILE A 67 3.87 16.56 -9.43
N PRO A 68 3.40 17.55 -10.21
CA PRO A 68 4.31 18.33 -11.04
C PRO A 68 5.18 19.09 -10.05
N TRP A 69 6.48 18.81 -10.08
CA TRP A 69 7.47 19.60 -9.36
C TRP A 69 7.18 21.10 -9.60
N LEU A 70 7.12 21.86 -8.50
CA LEU A 70 6.92 23.32 -8.45
C LEU A 70 7.80 24.07 -9.46
#